data_AF-A0A4V2DYB0-F1
#
_entry.id   AF-A0A4V2DYB0-F1
#
_cell.length_a   1.000
_cell.length_b   1.000
_cell.length_c   1.000
_cell.angle_alpha   90.00
_cell.angle_beta   90.00
_cell.angle_gamma   90.00
#
_symmetry.space_group_name_H-M   'P 1'
#
loop_
_entity.id
_entity.type
_entity.pdbx_description
1 polymer ?
#
loop_
_entity_poly.entity_id
_entity_poly.type
_entity_poly.pdbx_seq_one_letter_code
_entity_poly.pdbx_strand_id
1 'polypeptide(L)'
;MIGLDTNVLVRYVTQDDPMQSAKASRLIESLTATSPGFVSLVTVVELVWVLQSCYASAKSDVVMVLETLLHTRELTVERADIIWQALRKFVANTADFADCLIERCAHAAGCEYTATFDLNAVKATGMKRIG
;
A
#
# COMPACT_ATOMS: atom_id res chain seq x y z
N MET A 1 -0.37 5.47 -20.04
CA MET A 1 -0.24 5.05 -18.63
C MET A 1 1.02 5.68 -18.05
N ILE A 2 0.96 6.20 -16.84
CA ILE A 2 2.07 6.92 -16.17
C ILE A 2 2.39 6.23 -14.85
N GLY A 3 3.64 5.81 -14.62
CA GLY A 3 4.05 5.27 -13.31
C GLY A 3 4.11 6.37 -12.26
N LEU A 4 3.49 6.14 -11.10
CA LEU A 4 3.50 7.06 -9.97
C LEU A 4 4.45 6.55 -8.90
N ASP A 5 5.44 7.37 -8.57
CA ASP A 5 6.37 7.11 -7.47
C ASP A 5 5.74 7.46 -6.11
N THR A 6 6.28 6.90 -5.03
CA THR A 6 5.79 7.09 -3.66
C THR A 6 5.80 8.57 -3.29
N ASN A 7 6.84 9.32 -3.65
CA ASN A 7 6.93 10.74 -3.31
C ASN A 7 5.77 11.56 -3.93
N VAL A 8 5.35 11.26 -5.16
CA VAL A 8 4.23 11.95 -5.83
C VAL A 8 2.93 11.65 -5.09
N LEU A 9 2.68 10.38 -4.74
CA LEU A 9 1.50 9.99 -3.98
C LEU A 9 1.49 10.60 -2.57
N VAL A 10 2.63 10.65 -1.90
CA VAL A 10 2.76 11.31 -0.59
C VAL A 10 2.40 12.79 -0.70
N ARG A 11 2.96 13.52 -1.68
CA ARG A 11 2.62 14.94 -1.87
C ARG A 11 1.12 15.14 -2.14
N TYR A 12 0.52 14.23 -2.92
CA TYR A 12 -0.92 14.28 -3.19
C TYR A 12 -1.78 14.02 -1.95
N VAL A 13 -1.40 13.07 -1.11
CA VAL A 13 -2.18 12.67 0.07
C VAL A 13 -2.00 13.65 1.23
N THR A 14 -0.77 14.07 1.51
CA THR A 14 -0.47 14.87 2.72
C THR A 14 -0.53 16.37 2.48
N GLN A 15 -0.45 16.81 1.21
CA GLN A 15 -0.45 18.23 0.83
C GLN A 15 0.59 19.07 1.60
N ASP A 16 1.73 18.46 1.97
CA ASP A 16 2.72 19.02 2.90
C ASP A 16 3.73 19.99 2.24
N ASP A 17 3.93 19.88 0.93
CA ASP A 17 4.75 20.79 0.12
C ASP A 17 3.84 21.52 -0.87
N PRO A 18 3.52 22.82 -0.69
CA PRO A 18 2.55 23.51 -1.55
C PRO A 18 2.90 23.48 -3.05
N MET A 19 4.20 23.51 -3.40
CA MET A 19 4.64 23.53 -4.78
C MET A 19 4.55 22.14 -5.43
N GLN A 20 5.02 21.11 -4.73
CA GLN A 20 4.99 19.75 -5.26
C GLN A 20 3.59 19.16 -5.19
N SER A 21 2.82 19.46 -4.15
CA SER A 21 1.43 18.99 -3.99
C SER A 21 0.55 19.54 -5.11
N ALA A 22 0.68 20.83 -5.45
CA ALA A 22 -0.02 21.39 -6.60
C ALA A 22 0.37 20.75 -7.95
N LYS A 23 1.59 20.21 -8.08
CA LYS A 23 2.00 19.45 -9.28
C LYS A 23 1.47 18.02 -9.25
N ALA A 24 1.52 17.36 -8.09
CA ALA A 24 1.01 16.01 -7.88
C ALA A 24 -0.51 15.94 -8.09
N SER A 25 -1.27 16.88 -7.52
CA SER A 25 -2.72 16.99 -7.72
C SER A 25 -3.06 17.19 -9.19
N ARG A 26 -2.42 18.15 -9.87
CA ARG A 26 -2.63 18.36 -11.31
C ARG A 26 -2.32 17.11 -12.16
N LEU A 27 -1.25 16.39 -11.83
CA LEU A 27 -0.91 15.15 -12.53
C LEU A 27 -1.99 14.09 -12.29
N ILE A 28 -2.32 13.80 -11.04
CA ILE A 28 -3.25 12.73 -10.66
C ILE A 28 -4.67 13.03 -11.16
N GLU A 29 -5.13 14.27 -11.04
CA GLU A 29 -6.44 14.71 -11.53
C GLU A 29 -6.53 14.77 -13.06
N SER A 30 -5.39 14.79 -13.77
CA SER A 30 -5.35 14.70 -15.24
C SER A 30 -5.46 13.26 -15.77
N LEU A 31 -5.33 12.27 -14.89
CA LEU A 31 -5.42 10.86 -15.27
C LEU A 31 -6.87 10.51 -15.64
N THR A 32 -7.02 9.54 -16.53
CA THR A 32 -8.33 9.06 -16.97
C THR A 32 -8.33 7.53 -17.03
N ALA A 33 -9.51 6.91 -17.09
CA ALA A 33 -9.62 5.46 -17.28
C ALA A 33 -8.91 4.94 -18.56
N THR A 34 -8.76 5.76 -19.60
CA THR A 34 -8.04 5.41 -20.83
C THR A 34 -6.54 5.74 -20.80
N SER A 35 -6.14 6.65 -19.91
CA SER A 35 -4.75 7.05 -19.69
C SER A 35 -4.42 7.03 -18.19
N PRO A 36 -4.42 5.85 -17.55
CA PRO A 36 -4.37 5.75 -16.10
C PRO A 36 -2.97 5.99 -15.53
N GLY A 37 -2.91 6.30 -14.24
CA GLY A 37 -1.71 6.17 -13.43
C GLY A 37 -1.47 4.71 -13.08
N PHE A 38 -0.23 4.30 -12.90
CA PHE A 38 0.15 2.98 -12.44
C PHE A 38 0.84 3.09 -11.09
N VAL A 39 0.39 2.31 -10.11
CA VAL A 39 0.96 2.25 -8.77
C VAL A 39 1.51 0.83 -8.56
N SER A 40 2.84 0.74 -8.41
CA SER A 40 3.50 -0.54 -8.17
C SER A 40 3.24 -1.05 -6.76
N LEU A 41 3.43 -2.35 -6.55
CA LEU A 41 3.29 -2.98 -5.23
C LEU A 41 4.28 -2.38 -4.23
N VAL A 42 5.51 -2.08 -4.67
CA VAL A 42 6.54 -1.41 -3.85
C VAL A 42 6.11 -0.01 -3.46
N THR A 43 5.54 0.75 -4.39
CA THR A 43 5.01 2.09 -4.13
C THR A 43 3.93 2.07 -3.04
N VAL A 44 3.06 1.07 -3.04
CA VAL A 44 2.03 0.92 -1.99
C VAL A 44 2.66 0.64 -0.63
N VAL A 45 3.66 -0.25 -0.56
CA VAL A 45 4.38 -0.56 0.68
C VAL A 45 5.09 0.67 1.24
N GLU A 46 5.83 1.39 0.40
CA GLU A 46 6.53 2.60 0.82
C GLU A 46 5.55 3.71 1.24
N LEU A 47 4.43 3.88 0.54
CA LEU A 47 3.41 4.86 0.92
C LEU A 47 2.89 4.61 2.33
N VAL A 48 2.56 3.36 2.67
CA VAL A 48 2.14 2.99 4.03
C VAL A 48 3.24 3.29 5.04
N TRP A 49 4.47 2.86 4.75
CA TRP A 49 5.61 3.09 5.64
C TRP A 49 5.86 4.58 5.87
N VAL A 50 5.82 5.42 4.83
CA VAL A 50 6.00 6.87 4.94
C VAL A 50 4.89 7.50 5.77
N LEU A 51 3.62 7.16 5.50
CA LEU A 51 2.49 7.73 6.25
C LEU A 51 2.57 7.37 7.75
N GLN A 52 2.87 6.11 8.09
CA GLN A 52 2.98 5.69 9.49
C GLN A 52 4.24 6.21 10.17
N SER A 53 5.40 6.14 9.50
CA SER A 53 6.70 6.41 10.14
C SER A 53 7.09 7.88 10.10
N CYS A 54 6.80 8.59 9.01
CA CYS A 54 7.20 9.98 8.83
C CYS A 54 6.09 10.97 9.20
N TYR A 55 4.83 10.62 8.92
CA TYR A 55 3.68 11.49 9.21
C TYR A 55 2.89 11.07 10.46
N ALA A 56 3.28 9.98 11.13
CA ALA A 56 2.59 9.43 12.28
C ALA A 56 1.07 9.24 12.05
N SER A 57 0.67 8.99 10.81
CA SER A 57 -0.73 8.85 10.43
C SER A 57 -1.36 7.68 11.16
N ALA A 58 -2.59 7.87 11.64
CA ALA A 58 -3.32 6.79 12.29
C ALA A 58 -3.56 5.67 11.28
N LYS A 59 -3.60 4.43 11.77
CA LYS A 59 -3.87 3.25 10.93
C LYS A 59 -5.18 3.39 10.14
N SER A 60 -6.21 3.99 10.74
CA SER A 60 -7.48 4.28 10.07
C SER A 60 -7.32 5.17 8.84
N ASP A 61 -6.43 6.16 8.92
CA ASP A 61 -6.22 7.12 7.83
C ASP A 61 -5.44 6.46 6.69
N VAL A 62 -4.43 5.65 7.03
CA VAL A 62 -3.70 4.83 6.06
C VAL A 62 -4.63 3.86 5.33
N VAL A 63 -5.54 3.19 6.06
CA VAL A 63 -6.55 2.30 5.48
C VAL A 63 -7.42 3.08 4.50
N MET A 64 -7.93 4.25 4.88
CA MET A 64 -8.75 5.09 4.01
C MET A 64 -8.01 5.50 2.72
N VAL A 65 -6.72 5.86 2.83
CA VAL A 65 -5.88 6.18 1.66
C VAL A 65 -5.75 4.98 0.73
N LEU A 66 -5.46 3.80 1.27
CA LEU A 66 -5.33 2.58 0.46
C LEU A 66 -6.65 2.17 -0.19
N GLU A 67 -7.77 2.24 0.53
CA GLU A 67 -9.09 1.97 -0.03
C GLU A 67 -9.41 2.94 -1.16
N THR A 68 -9.12 4.23 -0.99
CA THR A 68 -9.34 5.25 -2.03
C THR A 68 -8.51 4.94 -3.26
N LEU A 69 -7.22 4.63 -3.08
CA LEU A 69 -6.28 4.28 -4.15
C LEU A 69 -6.78 3.04 -4.93
N LEU A 70 -7.25 2.01 -4.24
CA LEU A 70 -7.76 0.77 -4.84
C LEU A 70 -9.12 0.91 -5.55
N HIS A 71 -9.94 1.90 -5.17
CA HIS A 71 -11.23 2.16 -5.81
C HIS A 71 -11.17 3.17 -6.97
N THR A 72 -10.06 3.89 -7.10
CA THR A 72 -9.89 4.94 -8.12
C THR A 72 -9.71 4.31 -9.51
N ARG A 73 -10.63 4.59 -10.43
CA ARG A 73 -10.65 3.99 -11.78
C ARG A 73 -9.53 4.52 -12.66
N GLU A 74 -9.07 5.73 -12.37
CA GLU A 74 -7.98 6.43 -13.05
C GLU A 74 -6.61 5.89 -12.61
N LEU A 75 -6.56 4.97 -11.64
CA LEU A 75 -5.36 4.28 -11.17
C LEU A 75 -5.44 2.77 -11.46
N THR A 76 -4.36 2.24 -12.00
CA THR A 76 -4.10 0.81 -12.12
C THR A 76 -3.10 0.41 -11.04
N VAL A 77 -3.56 -0.38 -10.08
CA VAL A 77 -2.73 -0.84 -8.96
C VAL A 77 -2.23 -2.25 -9.24
N GLU A 78 -0.92 -2.44 -9.15
CA GLU A 78 -0.30 -3.75 -9.31
C GLU A 78 -0.84 -4.75 -8.28
N ARG A 79 -1.37 -5.90 -8.75
CA ARG A 79 -1.89 -6.98 -7.89
C ARG A 79 -2.92 -6.46 -6.86
N ALA A 80 -3.84 -5.60 -7.31
CA ALA A 80 -4.86 -4.98 -6.47
C ALA A 80 -5.67 -5.98 -5.62
N ASP A 81 -5.93 -7.17 -6.14
CA ASP A 81 -6.61 -8.27 -5.43
C ASP A 81 -5.83 -8.76 -4.21
N ILE A 82 -4.50 -8.85 -4.31
CA ILE A 82 -3.62 -9.23 -3.21
C ILE A 82 -3.51 -8.10 -2.21
N ILE A 83 -3.39 -6.86 -2.67
CA ILE A 83 -3.37 -5.68 -1.81
C ILE A 83 -4.68 -5.58 -1.01
N TRP A 84 -5.84 -5.85 -1.63
CA TRP A 84 -7.12 -5.93 -0.93
C TRP A 84 -7.12 -6.99 0.19
N GLN A 85 -6.58 -8.18 -0.09
CA GLN A 85 -6.47 -9.24 0.92
C GLN A 85 -5.52 -8.83 2.05
N ALA A 86 -4.38 -8.23 1.71
CA ALA A 86 -3.40 -7.73 2.67
C ALA A 86 -3.98 -6.61 3.53
N LEU A 87 -4.76 -5.71 2.95
CA LEU A 87 -5.45 -4.62 3.66
C LEU A 87 -6.47 -5.17 4.66
N ARG A 88 -7.28 -6.16 4.29
CA ARG A 88 -8.22 -6.82 5.22
C ARG A 88 -7.49 -7.46 6.40
N LYS A 89 -6.37 -8.14 6.13
CA LYS A 89 -5.50 -8.67 7.18
C LYS A 89 -4.98 -7.53 8.03
N PHE A 90 -4.34 -6.52 7.45
CA PHE A 90 -3.84 -5.36 8.16
C PHE A 90 -4.88 -4.74 9.09
N VAL A 91 -6.13 -4.53 8.66
CA VAL A 91 -7.21 -3.96 9.49
C VAL A 91 -7.48 -4.78 10.76
N ALA A 92 -7.59 -6.11 10.68
CA ALA A 92 -8.13 -6.97 11.73
C ALA A 92 -7.18 -7.27 12.93
N ASN A 93 -6.07 -6.53 13.05
CA ASN A 93 -4.77 -7.16 13.26
C ASN A 93 -3.73 -6.08 13.65
N THR A 94 -2.65 -6.41 14.36
CA THR A 94 -1.62 -5.41 14.74
C THR A 94 -0.30 -5.56 13.98
N ALA A 95 -0.27 -6.38 12.93
CA ALA A 95 0.90 -6.47 12.05
C ALA A 95 1.09 -5.20 11.23
N ASP A 96 2.32 -5.02 10.76
CA ASP A 96 2.62 -4.07 9.71
C ASP A 96 1.96 -4.52 8.40
N PHE A 97 1.59 -3.54 7.57
CA PHE A 97 0.99 -3.84 6.27
C PHE A 97 1.93 -4.67 5.38
N ALA A 98 3.23 -4.41 5.46
CA ALA A 98 4.24 -5.15 4.70
C ALA A 98 4.22 -6.65 5.01
N ASP A 99 4.10 -7.05 6.28
CA ASP A 99 4.00 -8.46 6.67
C ASP A 99 2.74 -9.09 6.08
N CYS A 100 1.61 -8.40 6.18
CA CYS A 100 0.35 -8.86 5.59
C CYS A 100 0.49 -9.08 4.08
N LEU A 101 1.18 -8.17 3.39
CA LEU A 101 1.35 -8.24 1.95
C LEU A 101 2.34 -9.34 1.53
N ILE A 102 3.45 -9.49 2.25
CA ILE A 102 4.43 -10.57 2.02
C ILE A 102 3.73 -11.93 2.13
N GLU A 103 2.94 -12.13 3.19
CA GLU A 103 2.22 -13.38 3.41
C GLU A 103 1.19 -13.64 2.29
N ARG A 104 0.44 -12.62 1.87
CA ARG A 104 -0.54 -12.76 0.77
C ARG A 104 0.11 -12.98 -0.59
N CYS A 105 1.26 -12.36 -0.86
CA CYS A 105 2.03 -12.59 -2.08
C CYS A 105 2.53 -14.04 -2.17
N ALA A 106 3.12 -14.56 -1.09
CA ALA A 106 3.59 -15.94 -1.03
C ALA A 106 2.44 -16.95 -1.11
N HIS A 107 1.33 -16.69 -0.42
CA HIS A 107 0.10 -17.49 -0.56
C HIS A 107 -0.39 -17.51 -2.02
N ALA A 108 -0.45 -16.36 -2.69
CA ALA A 108 -0.86 -16.29 -4.09
C ALA A 108 0.13 -16.97 -5.05
N ALA A 109 1.38 -17.12 -4.66
CA ALA A 109 2.39 -17.89 -5.40
C ALA A 109 2.31 -19.41 -5.17
N GLY A 110 1.40 -19.88 -4.30
CA GLY A 110 1.25 -21.30 -3.98
C GLY A 110 2.27 -21.84 -2.98
N CYS A 111 2.94 -20.96 -2.21
CA CYS A 111 3.82 -21.40 -1.14
C CYS A 111 3.03 -22.13 -0.04
N GLU A 112 3.56 -23.24 0.46
CA GLU A 112 2.96 -23.98 1.58
C GLU A 112 2.90 -23.13 2.86
N TYR A 113 3.95 -22.35 3.11
CA TYR A 113 4.00 -21.37 4.20
C TYR A 113 4.95 -20.23 3.85
N THR A 114 4.78 -19.10 4.52
CA THR A 114 5.74 -17.98 4.52
C THR A 114 6.56 -18.05 5.80
N ALA A 115 7.89 -18.10 5.69
CA ALA A 115 8.78 -18.20 6.84
C ALA A 115 9.16 -16.81 7.38
N THR A 116 9.30 -16.67 8.70
CA THR A 116 9.76 -15.42 9.32
C THR A 116 10.51 -15.69 10.65
N PHE A 117 11.33 -14.73 11.07
CA PHE A 117 11.87 -14.65 12.43
C PHE A 117 11.02 -13.76 13.35
N ASP A 118 10.09 -12.98 12.78
CA ASP A 118 9.27 -12.02 13.51
C ASP A 118 8.08 -12.71 14.20
N LEU A 119 8.07 -12.66 15.54
CA LEU A 119 7.00 -13.17 16.38
C LEU A 119 5.66 -12.45 16.19
N ASN A 120 5.67 -11.16 15.89
CA ASN A 120 4.47 -10.36 15.65
C ASN A 120 3.83 -10.77 14.33
N ALA A 121 4.64 -10.91 13.27
CA ALA A 121 4.17 -11.38 11.98
C ALA A 121 3.53 -12.77 12.08
N VAL A 122 4.11 -13.70 12.84
CA VAL A 122 3.53 -15.04 13.09
C VAL A 122 2.13 -14.94 13.68
N LYS A 123 1.96 -14.17 14.77
CA LYS A 123 0.69 -14.03 15.48
C LYS A 123 -0.40 -13.37 14.63
N ALA A 124 -0.01 -12.39 13.83
CA ALA A 124 -0.95 -11.56 13.10
C ALA A 124 -1.31 -12.14 11.72
N THR A 125 -0.35 -12.74 11.02
CA THR A 125 -0.52 -13.11 9.60
C THR A 125 -0.59 -14.62 9.37
N GLY A 126 -0.17 -15.45 10.32
CA GLY A 126 -0.08 -16.90 10.14
C GLY A 126 1.20 -17.37 9.45
N MET A 127 2.20 -16.49 9.30
CA MET A 127 3.56 -16.88 8.92
C MET A 127 4.12 -17.92 9.91
N LYS A 128 5.02 -18.78 9.43
CA LYS A 128 5.69 -19.81 10.23
C LYS A 128 7.02 -19.29 10.76
N ARG A 129 7.19 -19.33 12.08
CA ARG A 129 8.48 -19.03 12.71
C ARG A 129 9.51 -20.09 12.33
N ILE A 130 10.71 -19.65 12.00
CA ILE A 130 11.89 -20.51 11.94
C ILE A 130 12.91 -20.03 12.99
N GLY A 131 13.42 -20.97 13.80
CA GLY A 131 14.19 -20.66 15.03
C GLY A 131 13.30 -20.20 16.18
#